data_AF-A0A7T7SXA2-F1
#
_entry.id   AF-A0A7T7SXA2-F1
#
_cell.length_a   1.000
_cell.length_b   1.000
_cell.length_c   1.000
_cell.angle_alpha   90.00
_cell.angle_beta   90.00
_cell.angle_gamma   90.00
#
_symmetry.space_group_name_H-M   'P 1'
#
loop_
_entity.id
_entity.type
_entity.pdbx_description
1 polymer ?
#
loop_
_entity_poly.entity_id
_entity_poly.type
_entity_poly.pdbx_seq_one_letter_code
_entity_poly.pdbx_strand_id
1 'polypeptide(L)'
;MKVTFEAIRHQQGWIEAVYYDERHEGTIRFEMADPIEVRNDLVAEALAAFCGQYYDMIEMEWKVSQRTKRQIEQRTGAKLICKGRMLFWNINTIMRHDIKTLNFNGDVYNLSAFALTPGDVNAVSLDFGWESAHMYDMFDEWQSRIVKTNVMETHFPLITSDYYMIGSILYKDFFNTTYMVTGMQLNPLTVNMTKMEAEQAIAGMVNLPHSLGLTAVGHTKIACQRWPHMLEQACRAVRTSQPHIGVQQRLLIDVENERGRLGLGAYANQVQPTGIAWGTDERLDFLALYLLKYGGRAQAEKLVQHIPLEADALVQQCDFQFYDRYYPGVMHYMDKSIREAVQQQLEKYGIVMMSESDWQNFMAVRTWIQQTRR
;
A
#
# COMPACT_ATOMS: atom_id res chain seq x y z
N MET A 1 2.84 19.53 19.43
CA MET A 1 3.75 18.42 19.76
C MET A 1 4.91 18.38 18.77
N LYS A 2 6.14 18.15 19.24
CA LYS A 2 7.38 18.17 18.45
C LYS A 2 8.07 16.80 18.49
N VAL A 3 8.63 16.37 17.37
CA VAL A 3 9.61 15.27 17.31
C VAL A 3 10.97 15.79 16.86
N THR A 4 12.04 15.27 17.46
CA THR A 4 13.42 15.57 17.07
C THR A 4 14.10 14.31 16.56
N PHE A 5 14.85 14.43 15.47
CA PHE A 5 15.78 13.42 14.96
C PHE A 5 17.20 13.98 15.02
N GLU A 6 18.06 13.35 15.80
CA GLU A 6 19.44 13.79 16.03
C GLU A 6 20.43 12.62 16.02
N ALA A 7 21.72 12.94 16.24
CA ALA A 7 22.80 11.96 16.26
C ALA A 7 22.81 11.03 15.03
N ILE A 8 22.45 11.59 13.86
CA ILE A 8 22.22 10.82 12.65
C ILE A 8 23.56 10.26 12.14
N ARG A 9 23.69 8.93 12.18
CA ARG A 9 24.80 8.21 11.55
C ARG A 9 24.39 7.85 10.14
N HIS A 10 25.18 8.28 9.18
CA HIS A 10 24.94 8.02 7.76
C HIS A 10 26.21 7.48 7.12
N GLN A 11 26.15 6.22 6.73
CA GLN A 11 27.21 5.47 6.07
C GLN A 11 26.63 4.77 4.84
N GLN A 12 27.49 4.28 3.95
CA GLN A 12 27.02 3.51 2.80
C GLN A 12 26.25 2.27 3.26
N GLY A 13 25.03 2.10 2.78
CA GLY A 13 24.18 0.98 3.17
C GLY A 13 23.55 1.07 4.58
N TRP A 14 23.87 2.10 5.38
CA TRP A 14 23.42 2.16 6.78
C TRP A 14 23.07 3.58 7.23
N ILE A 15 21.87 3.76 7.76
CA ILE A 15 21.40 5.00 8.37
C ILE A 15 20.82 4.70 9.74
N GLU A 16 21.18 5.49 10.75
CA GLU A 16 20.63 5.43 12.10
C GLU A 16 20.36 6.83 12.62
N ALA A 17 19.22 7.05 13.28
CA ALA A 17 18.87 8.32 13.90
C ALA A 17 18.28 8.07 15.29
N VAL A 18 18.73 8.84 16.29
CA VAL A 18 18.06 8.91 17.59
C VAL A 18 16.85 9.81 17.42
N TYR A 19 15.70 9.39 17.95
CA TYR A 19 14.50 10.21 17.97
C TYR A 19 13.95 10.37 19.38
N TYR A 20 13.31 11.51 19.64
CA TYR A 20 12.54 11.72 20.85
C TYR A 20 11.43 12.76 20.64
N ASP A 21 10.32 12.56 21.35
CA ASP A 21 9.21 13.51 21.53
C ASP A 21 8.87 13.63 23.03
N GLU A 22 7.72 14.22 23.37
CA GLU A 22 7.30 14.39 24.77
C GLU A 22 6.98 13.07 25.50
N ARG A 23 6.83 11.96 24.79
CA ARG A 23 6.32 10.67 25.29
C ARG A 23 7.18 9.47 24.94
N HIS A 24 7.93 9.54 23.83
CA HIS A 24 8.68 8.43 23.29
C HIS A 24 10.10 8.88 22.97
N GLU A 25 11.06 7.98 23.20
CA GLU A 25 12.43 8.13 22.74
C GLU A 25 12.92 6.78 22.22
N GLY A 26 13.90 6.80 21.32
CA GLY A 26 14.43 5.57 20.76
C GLY A 26 15.41 5.82 19.63
N THR A 27 15.64 4.79 18.84
CA THR A 27 16.50 4.82 17.67
C THR A 27 15.76 4.19 16.50
N ILE A 28 15.84 4.82 15.33
CA ILE A 28 15.38 4.25 14.08
C ILE A 28 16.57 3.95 13.19
N ARG A 29 16.58 2.77 12.56
CA ARG A 29 17.65 2.33 11.65
C ARG A 29 17.12 1.85 10.31
N PHE A 30 17.96 2.00 9.30
CA PHE A 30 17.81 1.47 7.96
C PHE A 30 19.10 0.77 7.52
N GLU A 31 18.99 -0.48 7.11
CA GLU A 31 20.08 -1.26 6.51
C GLU A 31 19.67 -1.64 5.08
N MET A 32 20.34 -1.07 4.09
CA MET A 32 20.08 -1.32 2.68
C MET A 32 20.87 -2.56 2.21
N ALA A 33 20.26 -3.39 1.37
CA ALA A 33 20.92 -4.54 0.76
C ALA A 33 22.18 -4.16 -0.06
N ASP A 34 22.16 -2.99 -0.71
CA ASP A 34 23.30 -2.46 -1.45
C ASP A 34 24.06 -1.39 -0.63
N PRO A 35 25.41 -1.32 -0.72
CA PRO A 35 26.22 -0.30 -0.05
C PRO A 35 26.13 1.07 -0.74
N ILE A 36 24.92 1.62 -0.82
CA ILE A 36 24.62 2.88 -1.50
C ILE A 36 24.81 4.07 -0.58
N GLU A 37 25.28 5.19 -1.14
CA GLU A 37 25.25 6.48 -0.47
C GLU A 37 23.91 7.17 -0.72
N VAL A 38 23.15 7.43 0.33
CA VAL A 38 21.80 8.02 0.21
C VAL A 38 21.90 9.51 0.49
N ARG A 39 21.52 10.37 -0.47
CA ARG A 39 21.61 11.82 -0.23
C ARG A 39 20.77 12.24 0.99
N ASN A 40 21.25 13.29 1.64
CA ASN A 40 20.65 13.87 2.83
C ASN A 40 19.15 14.16 2.72
N ASP A 41 18.70 14.63 1.55
CA ASP A 41 17.29 14.91 1.29
C ASP A 41 16.42 13.64 1.37
N LEU A 42 16.90 12.49 0.90
CA LEU A 42 16.16 11.23 0.95
C LEU A 42 16.12 10.67 2.37
N VAL A 43 17.21 10.83 3.13
CA VAL A 43 17.22 10.50 4.56
C VAL A 43 16.17 11.33 5.30
N ALA A 44 16.12 12.64 5.06
CA ALA A 44 15.12 13.52 5.68
C ALA A 44 13.69 13.14 5.27
N GLU A 45 13.45 12.81 4.00
CA GLU A 45 12.14 12.32 3.53
C GLU A 45 11.73 11.00 4.17
N ALA A 46 12.67 10.07 4.34
CA ALA A 46 12.43 8.79 5.00
C ALA A 46 12.08 8.96 6.48
N LEU A 47 12.80 9.83 7.20
CA LEU A 47 12.50 10.14 8.60
C LEU A 47 11.14 10.86 8.74
N ALA A 48 10.85 11.81 7.85
CA ALA A 48 9.57 12.53 7.85
C ALA A 48 8.38 11.63 7.50
N ALA A 49 8.58 10.52 6.78
CA ALA A 49 7.54 9.54 6.49
C ALA A 49 6.99 8.86 7.76
N PHE A 50 7.74 8.84 8.87
CA PHE A 50 7.23 8.34 10.15
C PHE A 50 6.28 9.29 10.86
N CYS A 51 6.33 10.58 10.52
CA CYS A 51 5.64 11.62 11.26
C CYS A 51 4.15 11.72 10.89
N GLY A 52 3.77 11.34 9.66
CA GLY A 52 2.43 11.58 9.13
C GLY A 52 2.00 13.04 9.36
N GLN A 53 0.77 13.26 9.81
CA GLN A 53 0.26 14.56 10.26
C GLN A 53 0.19 14.70 11.79
N TYR A 54 0.90 13.84 12.53
CA TYR A 54 0.78 13.74 13.99
C TYR A 54 1.54 14.82 14.75
N TYR A 55 2.64 15.33 14.19
CA TYR A 55 3.49 16.34 14.81
C TYR A 55 3.27 17.73 14.18
N ASP A 56 3.27 18.78 14.99
CA ASP A 56 3.22 20.16 14.52
C ASP A 56 4.61 20.66 14.08
N MET A 57 5.66 20.01 14.57
CA MET A 57 7.04 20.40 14.34
C MET A 57 7.95 19.17 14.26
N ILE A 58 8.80 19.17 13.24
CA ILE A 58 9.84 18.16 13.04
C ILE A 58 11.19 18.88 13.09
N GLU A 59 12.06 18.47 13.99
CA GLU A 59 13.42 18.99 14.10
C GLU A 59 14.41 17.92 13.63
N MET A 60 15.33 18.28 12.73
CA MET A 60 16.35 17.38 12.22
C MET A 60 17.73 18.02 12.36
N GLU A 61 18.65 17.31 12.99
CA GLU A 61 20.06 17.70 13.06
C GLU A 61 20.81 17.42 11.75
N TRP A 62 20.23 17.88 10.63
CA TRP A 62 20.67 17.54 9.29
C TRP A 62 20.56 18.72 8.34
N LYS A 63 21.35 18.70 7.25
CA LYS A 63 21.22 19.69 6.16
C LYS A 63 20.21 19.17 5.14
N VAL A 64 19.14 19.92 4.95
CA VAL A 64 18.06 19.59 4.01
C VAL A 64 17.91 20.71 2.98
N SER A 65 17.69 20.36 1.72
CA SER A 65 17.43 21.35 0.67
C SER A 65 16.10 22.06 0.89
N GLN A 66 15.96 23.27 0.34
CA GLN A 66 14.69 24.03 0.45
C GLN A 66 13.52 23.34 -0.26
N ARG A 67 13.81 22.57 -1.33
CA ARG A 67 12.79 21.80 -2.04
C ARG A 67 12.24 20.69 -1.14
N THR A 68 13.11 19.86 -0.61
CA THR A 68 12.73 18.76 0.29
C THR A 68 12.06 19.27 1.54
N LYS A 69 12.56 20.36 2.13
CA LYS A 69 11.90 21.02 3.25
C LYS A 69 10.44 21.36 2.95
N ARG A 70 10.16 22.04 1.82
CA ARG A 70 8.79 22.40 1.44
C ARG A 70 7.90 21.17 1.20
N GLN A 71 8.45 20.13 0.58
CA GLN A 71 7.72 18.88 0.34
C GLN A 71 7.33 18.19 1.65
N ILE A 72 8.27 18.09 2.60
CA ILE A 72 8.01 17.55 3.93
C ILE A 72 6.94 18.38 4.64
N GLU A 73 7.11 19.71 4.73
CA GLU A 73 6.15 20.60 5.41
C GLU A 73 4.75 20.54 4.79
N GLN A 74 4.65 20.42 3.46
CA GLN A 74 3.36 20.30 2.77
C GLN A 74 2.68 18.96 3.05
N ARG A 75 3.42 17.84 3.05
CA ARG A 75 2.86 16.50 3.29
C ARG A 75 2.44 16.31 4.74
N THR A 76 3.31 16.69 5.68
CA THR A 76 3.09 16.45 7.10
C THR A 76 2.25 17.53 7.77
N GLY A 77 2.14 18.71 7.17
CA GLY A 77 1.56 19.89 7.83
C GLY A 77 2.43 20.46 8.95
N ALA A 78 3.56 19.82 9.26
CA ALA A 78 4.47 20.21 10.32
C ALA A 78 5.47 21.27 9.84
N LYS A 79 5.93 22.12 10.76
CA LYS A 79 7.09 22.98 10.49
C LYS A 79 8.40 22.18 10.59
N LEU A 80 9.24 22.24 9.57
CA LEU A 80 10.54 21.55 9.56
C LEU A 80 11.68 22.50 9.98
N ILE A 81 12.40 22.15 11.04
CA ILE A 81 13.59 22.85 11.53
C ILE A 81 14.83 22.01 11.21
N CYS A 82 15.80 22.59 10.50
CA CYS A 82 17.02 21.89 10.07
C CYS A 82 18.28 22.70 10.44
N LYS A 83 19.34 22.02 10.92
CA LYS A 83 20.64 22.67 11.17
C LYS A 83 21.42 22.88 9.86
N GLY A 84 21.17 24.02 9.22
CA GLY A 84 21.93 24.53 8.08
C GLY A 84 21.21 24.44 6.73
N ARG A 85 21.52 25.37 5.82
CA ARG A 85 20.98 25.39 4.46
C ARG A 85 21.91 24.64 3.51
N MET A 86 21.41 23.59 2.85
CA MET A 86 22.07 23.09 1.63
C MET A 86 21.73 24.04 0.47
N LEU A 87 22.75 24.72 -0.03
CA LEU A 87 22.68 25.47 -1.29
C LEU A 87 22.72 24.44 -2.42
N PHE A 88 21.54 23.99 -2.86
CA PHE A 88 21.31 23.22 -4.10
C PHE A 88 22.27 22.05 -4.40
N TRP A 89 21.75 20.82 -4.36
CA TRP A 89 22.37 19.73 -5.09
C TRP A 89 21.64 19.54 -6.43
N ASN A 90 22.33 19.85 -7.52
CA ASN A 90 21.85 19.67 -8.88
C ASN A 90 22.30 18.28 -9.33
N ILE A 91 21.39 17.30 -9.34
CA ILE A 91 21.67 16.02 -10.00
C ILE A 91 21.33 16.18 -11.48
N ASN A 92 22.32 15.86 -12.30
CA ASN A 92 22.32 15.88 -13.75
C ASN A 92 20.96 15.52 -14.36
N THR A 93 20.52 16.42 -15.24
CA THR A 93 19.34 16.39 -16.13
C THR A 93 19.40 15.32 -17.22
N ILE A 94 20.11 14.20 -17.02
CA ILE A 94 20.06 13.07 -17.95
C ILE A 94 18.99 12.09 -17.41
N MET A 95 17.74 12.56 -17.45
CA MET A 95 16.58 11.77 -17.07
C MET A 95 16.31 10.71 -18.14
N ARG A 96 16.62 9.44 -17.83
CA ARG A 96 15.98 8.33 -18.53
C ARG A 96 14.48 8.35 -18.21
N HIS A 97 13.68 8.13 -19.26
CA HIS A 97 12.22 8.19 -19.25
C HIS A 97 11.62 7.09 -18.36
N ASP A 98 10.52 7.40 -17.68
CA ASP A 98 9.55 6.49 -17.03
C ASP A 98 10.08 5.33 -16.18
N ILE A 99 11.08 5.56 -15.31
CA ILE A 99 11.55 4.52 -14.37
C ILE A 99 10.57 4.36 -13.20
N LYS A 100 10.10 3.14 -12.97
CA LYS A 100 9.17 2.79 -11.88
C LYS A 100 9.85 1.97 -10.79
N THR A 101 9.43 2.20 -9.54
CA THR A 101 9.78 1.35 -8.40
C THR A 101 8.52 1.01 -7.61
N LEU A 102 8.30 -0.28 -7.38
CA LEU A 102 7.21 -0.83 -6.58
C LEU A 102 7.67 -1.02 -5.13
N ASN A 103 6.93 -0.44 -4.19
CA ASN A 103 7.02 -0.82 -2.78
C ASN A 103 6.36 -2.20 -2.65
N PHE A 104 7.19 -3.23 -2.48
CA PHE A 104 6.83 -4.62 -2.67
C PHE A 104 6.91 -5.39 -1.34
N ASN A 105 5.82 -6.02 -0.92
CA ASN A 105 5.78 -6.99 0.18
C ASN A 105 5.49 -8.42 -0.31
N GLY A 106 5.08 -8.60 -1.56
CA GLY A 106 4.74 -9.90 -2.14
C GLY A 106 3.29 -10.33 -2.00
N ASP A 107 2.43 -9.50 -1.41
CA ASP A 107 1.02 -9.83 -1.25
C ASP A 107 0.24 -9.78 -2.58
N VAL A 108 -1.00 -10.27 -2.55
CA VAL A 108 -1.89 -10.30 -3.72
C VAL A 108 -2.05 -8.93 -4.39
N TYR A 109 -2.03 -7.85 -3.60
CA TYR A 109 -2.26 -6.49 -4.10
C TYR A 109 -1.03 -5.94 -4.79
N ASN A 110 0.17 -6.22 -4.26
CA ASN A 110 1.41 -5.91 -4.93
C ASN A 110 1.60 -6.71 -6.22
N LEU A 111 1.21 -7.98 -6.24
CA LEU A 111 1.19 -8.77 -7.47
C LEU A 111 0.30 -8.12 -8.54
N SER A 112 -0.94 -7.78 -8.21
CA SER A 112 -1.84 -7.08 -9.12
C SER A 112 -1.30 -5.71 -9.56
N ALA A 113 -0.74 -4.91 -8.65
CA ALA A 113 -0.11 -3.64 -9.00
C ALA A 113 1.07 -3.82 -9.96
N PHE A 114 1.90 -4.85 -9.75
CA PHE A 114 2.95 -5.23 -10.69
C PHE A 114 2.35 -5.58 -12.06
N ALA A 115 1.28 -6.39 -12.09
CA ALA A 115 0.66 -6.82 -13.34
C ALA A 115 0.13 -5.67 -14.20
N LEU A 116 -0.38 -4.62 -13.56
CA LEU A 116 -0.92 -3.43 -14.21
C LEU A 116 0.14 -2.37 -14.52
N THR A 117 1.32 -2.45 -13.91
CA THR A 117 2.40 -1.48 -14.17
C THR A 117 2.99 -1.73 -15.55
N PRO A 118 3.02 -0.72 -16.45
CA PRO A 118 3.54 -0.92 -17.79
C PRO A 118 5.06 -0.91 -17.83
N GLY A 119 5.64 -1.87 -18.56
CA GLY A 119 7.08 -2.01 -18.76
C GLY A 119 7.81 -2.53 -17.52
N ASP A 120 9.13 -2.33 -17.48
CA ASP A 120 9.97 -2.78 -16.39
C ASP A 120 9.73 -1.95 -15.11
N VAL A 121 9.75 -2.62 -13.97
CA VAL A 121 9.58 -2.01 -12.65
C VAL A 121 10.58 -2.64 -11.68
N ASN A 122 11.29 -1.78 -10.94
CA ASN A 122 12.15 -2.22 -9.85
C ASN A 122 11.30 -2.56 -8.63
N ALA A 123 11.75 -3.49 -7.78
CA ALA A 123 11.09 -3.80 -6.51
C ALA A 123 11.99 -3.41 -5.33
N VAL A 124 11.38 -2.79 -4.32
CA VAL A 124 12.00 -2.53 -3.03
C VAL A 124 11.10 -3.03 -1.92
N SER A 125 11.65 -3.82 -1.01
CA SER A 125 10.95 -4.44 0.11
C SER A 125 11.46 -3.93 1.44
N LEU A 126 10.57 -3.83 2.42
CA LEU A 126 10.93 -3.53 3.80
C LEU A 126 10.97 -4.82 4.60
N ASP A 127 12.08 -5.04 5.29
CA ASP A 127 12.20 -6.08 6.29
C ASP A 127 12.04 -5.49 7.69
N PHE A 128 10.96 -5.89 8.35
CA PHE A 128 10.57 -5.53 9.70
C PHE A 128 11.03 -6.56 10.75
N GLY A 129 11.98 -7.43 10.42
CA GLY A 129 12.46 -8.50 11.28
C GLY A 129 11.46 -9.65 11.36
N TRP A 130 11.07 -10.05 12.58
CA TRP A 130 10.18 -11.20 12.79
C TRP A 130 8.77 -11.01 12.19
N GLU A 131 8.35 -9.77 11.94
CA GLU A 131 7.08 -9.42 11.29
C GLU A 131 7.04 -9.80 9.80
N SER A 132 8.19 -9.93 9.16
CA SER A 132 8.34 -10.17 7.71
C SER A 132 9.32 -11.29 7.35
N ALA A 133 9.84 -12.03 8.33
CA ALA A 133 10.81 -13.09 8.09
C ALA A 133 10.31 -14.15 7.09
N HIS A 134 9.02 -14.47 7.11
CA HIS A 134 8.37 -15.41 6.19
C HIS A 134 8.07 -14.84 4.79
N MET A 135 8.38 -13.56 4.54
CA MET A 135 8.19 -12.90 3.24
C MET A 135 9.41 -13.02 2.32
N TYR A 136 10.55 -13.49 2.83
CA TYR A 136 11.80 -13.54 2.08
C TYR A 136 11.71 -14.37 0.79
N ASP A 137 10.92 -15.45 0.78
CA ASP A 137 10.66 -16.21 -0.45
C ASP A 137 10.08 -15.32 -1.57
N MET A 138 9.20 -14.38 -1.22
CA MET A 138 8.67 -13.42 -2.19
C MET A 138 9.68 -12.33 -2.53
N PHE A 139 10.50 -11.89 -1.59
CA PHE A 139 11.53 -10.89 -1.86
C PHE A 139 12.57 -11.42 -2.85
N ASP A 140 12.99 -12.67 -2.68
CA ASP A 140 13.97 -13.34 -3.53
C ASP A 140 13.43 -13.63 -4.92
N GLU A 141 12.21 -14.18 -5.03
CA GLU A 141 11.55 -14.47 -6.32
C GLU A 141 11.42 -13.21 -7.18
N TRP A 142 11.15 -12.07 -6.56
CA TRP A 142 11.01 -10.77 -7.23
C TRP A 142 12.28 -9.94 -7.27
N GLN A 143 13.42 -10.51 -6.84
CA GLN A 143 14.73 -9.87 -6.79
C GLN A 143 14.69 -8.48 -6.15
N SER A 144 13.88 -8.34 -5.11
CA SER A 144 13.62 -7.07 -4.45
C SER A 144 14.87 -6.59 -3.72
N ARG A 145 15.11 -5.27 -3.76
CA ARG A 145 16.11 -4.68 -2.87
C ARG A 145 15.51 -4.51 -1.49
N ILE A 146 16.14 -5.13 -0.50
CA ILE A 146 15.62 -5.15 0.87
C ILE A 146 16.20 -3.95 1.63
N VAL A 147 15.34 -3.26 2.39
CA VAL A 147 15.73 -2.33 3.45
C VAL A 147 15.25 -2.91 4.77
N LYS A 148 16.18 -3.31 5.65
CA LYS A 148 15.81 -3.71 7.01
C LYS A 148 15.60 -2.49 7.88
N THR A 149 14.59 -2.52 8.74
CA THR A 149 14.30 -1.44 9.67
C THR A 149 13.63 -1.95 10.94
N ASN A 150 13.80 -1.22 12.02
CA ASN A 150 13.18 -1.49 13.31
C ASN A 150 11.91 -0.66 13.56
N VAL A 151 11.27 -0.08 12.53
CA VAL A 151 10.07 0.76 12.71
C VAL A 151 8.96 0.05 13.52
N MET A 152 8.83 -1.28 13.38
CA MET A 152 7.84 -2.07 14.12
C MET A 152 8.10 -2.15 15.63
N GLU A 153 9.31 -1.80 16.07
CA GLU A 153 9.70 -1.72 17.49
C GLU A 153 9.46 -0.31 18.07
N THR A 154 8.91 0.61 17.27
CA THR A 154 8.64 2.02 17.65
C THR A 154 7.13 2.30 17.72
N HIS A 155 6.75 3.53 18.10
CA HIS A 155 5.35 3.98 18.10
C HIS A 155 4.87 4.47 16.73
N PHE A 156 5.77 4.71 15.76
CA PHE A 156 5.43 5.26 14.45
C PHE A 156 4.41 4.44 13.64
N PRO A 157 4.35 3.09 13.71
CA PRO A 157 3.29 2.32 13.06
C PRO A 157 1.87 2.66 13.51
N LEU A 158 1.70 3.24 14.71
CA LEU A 158 0.42 3.72 15.22
C LEU A 158 0.05 5.11 14.69
N ILE A 159 1.02 5.84 14.12
CA ILE A 159 0.86 7.21 13.65
C ILE A 159 0.48 7.26 12.17
N THR A 160 1.19 6.50 11.33
CA THR A 160 1.05 6.60 9.87
C THR A 160 1.45 5.29 9.20
N SER A 161 0.96 5.04 7.99
CA SER A 161 1.40 3.96 7.10
C SER A 161 2.47 4.40 6.09
N ASP A 162 2.81 5.68 6.03
CA ASP A 162 3.77 6.22 5.04
C ASP A 162 5.16 5.59 5.15
N TYR A 163 5.49 4.94 6.28
CA TYR A 163 6.73 4.19 6.42
C TYR A 163 6.91 3.09 5.37
N TYR A 164 5.83 2.58 4.77
CA TYR A 164 5.91 1.60 3.66
C TYR A 164 6.65 2.13 2.42
N MET A 165 6.77 3.45 2.31
CA MET A 165 7.35 4.13 1.15
C MET A 165 8.86 4.34 1.31
N ILE A 166 9.40 4.12 2.52
CA ILE A 166 10.79 4.41 2.87
C ILE A 166 11.77 3.68 1.96
N GLY A 167 11.46 2.43 1.60
CA GLY A 167 12.28 1.66 0.68
C GLY A 167 12.52 2.41 -0.63
N SER A 168 11.44 2.80 -1.32
CA SER A 168 11.54 3.57 -2.56
C SER A 168 12.17 4.95 -2.38
N ILE A 169 11.97 5.61 -1.22
CA ILE A 169 12.63 6.88 -0.92
C ILE A 169 14.15 6.71 -0.88
N LEU A 170 14.65 5.72 -0.12
CA LEU A 170 16.07 5.50 0.07
C LEU A 170 16.76 5.01 -1.21
N TYR A 171 16.09 4.20 -2.02
CA TYR A 171 16.60 3.69 -3.30
C TYR A 171 16.32 4.61 -4.49
N LYS A 172 15.67 5.77 -4.29
CA LYS A 172 15.25 6.67 -5.39
C LYS A 172 16.39 6.97 -6.36
N ASP A 173 17.55 7.37 -5.85
CA ASP A 173 18.66 7.78 -6.72
C ASP A 173 19.39 6.59 -7.33
N PHE A 174 19.46 5.46 -6.61
CA PHE A 174 20.07 4.23 -7.10
C PHE A 174 19.37 3.71 -8.37
N PHE A 175 18.04 3.69 -8.35
CA PHE A 175 17.26 3.31 -9.53
C PHE A 175 16.97 4.47 -10.48
N ASN A 176 17.24 5.72 -10.07
CA ASN A 176 16.76 6.92 -10.75
C ASN A 176 15.23 6.91 -10.92
N THR A 177 14.51 6.54 -9.85
CA THR A 177 13.04 6.37 -9.84
C THR A 177 12.33 7.67 -10.16
N THR A 178 11.46 7.63 -11.17
CA THR A 178 10.54 8.72 -11.52
C THR A 178 9.18 8.47 -10.90
N TYR A 179 8.67 7.24 -11.04
CA TYR A 179 7.37 6.84 -10.56
C TYR A 179 7.48 5.81 -9.44
N MET A 180 6.69 5.99 -8.41
CA MET A 180 6.57 5.03 -7.32
C MET A 180 5.20 4.36 -7.42
N VAL A 181 5.19 3.04 -7.24
CA VAL A 181 4.00 2.19 -7.33
C VAL A 181 3.74 1.55 -5.97
N THR A 182 2.47 1.44 -5.60
CA THR A 182 1.99 0.78 -4.39
C THR A 182 0.78 -0.09 -4.71
N GLY A 183 0.55 -1.15 -3.93
CA GLY A 183 -0.61 -2.04 -4.04
C GLY A 183 -1.91 -1.48 -3.44
N MET A 184 -2.25 -0.22 -3.74
CA MET A 184 -3.43 0.43 -3.16
C MET A 184 -4.74 -0.12 -3.73
N GLN A 185 -5.82 0.03 -2.97
CA GLN A 185 -7.13 -0.56 -3.28
C GLN A 185 -8.26 0.44 -3.08
N LEU A 186 -9.27 0.38 -3.94
CA LEU A 186 -10.54 1.04 -3.74
C LEU A 186 -11.31 0.38 -2.61
N ASN A 187 -11.69 1.16 -1.62
CA ASN A 187 -12.57 0.79 -0.53
C ASN A 187 -13.27 2.05 0.01
N PRO A 188 -14.21 1.94 0.97
CA PRO A 188 -14.93 3.09 1.51
C PRO A 188 -14.07 4.23 2.07
N LEU A 189 -12.85 3.92 2.53
CA LEU A 189 -11.90 4.89 3.08
C LEU A 189 -11.04 5.55 2.00
N THR A 190 -10.74 4.85 0.91
CA THR A 190 -9.83 5.31 -0.14
C THR A 190 -10.53 5.97 -1.34
N VAL A 191 -11.86 5.98 -1.36
CA VAL A 191 -12.66 6.54 -2.48
C VAL A 191 -12.27 7.99 -2.84
N ASN A 192 -11.92 8.80 -1.84
CA ASN A 192 -11.52 10.20 -2.04
C ASN A 192 -10.00 10.38 -2.23
N MET A 193 -9.20 9.31 -2.09
CA MET A 193 -7.75 9.38 -2.09
C MET A 193 -7.14 9.57 -3.48
N THR A 194 -7.86 9.23 -4.55
CA THR A 194 -7.34 9.30 -5.94
C THR A 194 -6.68 10.63 -6.29
N LYS A 195 -7.29 11.75 -5.90
CA LYS A 195 -6.73 13.09 -6.10
C LYS A 195 -5.52 13.35 -5.22
N MET A 196 -5.64 13.05 -3.92
CA MET A 196 -4.56 13.28 -2.95
C MET A 196 -3.31 12.50 -3.32
N GLU A 197 -3.46 11.22 -3.65
CA GLU A 197 -2.37 10.34 -4.05
C GLU A 197 -1.72 10.75 -5.36
N ALA A 198 -2.51 11.20 -6.35
CA ALA A 198 -1.98 11.70 -7.61
C ALA A 198 -1.15 12.98 -7.43
N GLU A 199 -1.57 13.86 -6.52
CA GLU A 199 -0.89 15.12 -6.21
C GLU A 199 0.29 14.93 -5.24
N GLN A 200 0.33 13.83 -4.49
CA GLN A 200 1.35 13.55 -3.48
C GLN A 200 2.66 13.05 -4.11
N ALA A 201 3.54 13.99 -4.42
CA ALA A 201 4.93 13.68 -4.76
C ALA A 201 5.76 13.51 -3.48
N ILE A 202 6.45 12.37 -3.34
CA ILE A 202 7.36 12.09 -2.22
C ILE A 202 8.78 11.98 -2.74
N ALA A 203 9.71 12.72 -2.14
CA ALA A 203 11.09 12.83 -2.62
C ALA A 203 11.19 13.21 -4.11
N GLY A 204 10.17 13.87 -4.67
CA GLY A 204 10.07 14.18 -6.10
C GLY A 204 9.81 12.99 -7.02
N MET A 205 9.38 11.84 -6.51
CA MET A 205 8.74 10.78 -7.28
C MET A 205 7.25 11.09 -7.47
N VAL A 206 6.70 10.74 -8.62
CA VAL A 206 5.25 10.80 -8.89
C VAL A 206 4.65 9.46 -8.48
N ASN A 207 3.57 9.47 -7.71
CA ASN A 207 2.85 8.24 -7.39
C ASN A 207 2.05 7.78 -8.61
N LEU A 208 2.09 6.48 -8.92
CA LEU A 208 1.23 5.86 -9.93
C LEU A 208 0.10 5.11 -9.22
N PRO A 209 -1.10 5.70 -9.11
CA PRO A 209 -2.18 5.13 -8.32
C PRO A 209 -2.97 4.06 -9.10
N HIS A 210 -2.41 3.45 -10.15
CA HIS A 210 -3.21 2.68 -11.10
C HIS A 210 -3.92 1.47 -10.51
N SER A 211 -3.38 0.87 -9.46
CA SER A 211 -4.07 -0.22 -8.77
C SER A 211 -5.18 0.26 -7.83
N LEU A 212 -5.21 1.54 -7.44
CA LEU A 212 -6.24 2.12 -6.56
C LEU A 212 -7.63 1.97 -7.17
N GLY A 213 -7.77 1.87 -8.49
CA GLY A 213 -9.07 1.68 -9.13
C GLY A 213 -9.70 0.30 -8.89
N LEU A 214 -8.95 -0.66 -8.33
CA LEU A 214 -9.43 -2.01 -8.02
C LEU A 214 -9.77 -2.16 -6.54
N THR A 215 -10.89 -2.80 -6.23
CA THR A 215 -11.11 -3.34 -4.89
C THR A 215 -10.22 -4.57 -4.65
N ALA A 216 -10.09 -5.04 -3.41
CA ALA A 216 -9.35 -6.27 -3.11
C ALA A 216 -9.79 -7.47 -3.99
N VAL A 217 -11.06 -7.51 -4.41
CA VAL A 217 -11.59 -8.55 -5.29
C VAL A 217 -10.99 -8.46 -6.69
N GLY A 218 -10.96 -7.27 -7.29
CA GLY A 218 -10.34 -7.05 -8.59
C GLY A 218 -8.84 -7.37 -8.60
N HIS A 219 -8.14 -7.06 -7.51
CA HIS A 219 -6.74 -7.48 -7.32
C HIS A 219 -6.60 -9.01 -7.28
N THR A 220 -7.43 -9.69 -6.49
CA THR A 220 -7.43 -11.16 -6.40
C THR A 220 -7.70 -11.81 -7.76
N LYS A 221 -8.64 -11.28 -8.54
CA LYS A 221 -8.94 -11.77 -9.90
C LYS A 221 -7.70 -11.78 -10.80
N ILE A 222 -6.91 -10.70 -10.79
CA ILE A 222 -5.65 -10.64 -11.56
C ILE A 222 -4.66 -11.69 -11.06
N ALA A 223 -4.48 -11.77 -9.74
CA ALA A 223 -3.51 -12.69 -9.14
C ALA A 223 -3.85 -14.16 -9.44
N CYS A 224 -5.13 -14.54 -9.31
CA CYS A 224 -5.60 -15.90 -9.60
C CYS A 224 -5.33 -16.31 -11.06
N GLN A 225 -5.48 -15.39 -12.01
CA GLN A 225 -5.24 -15.67 -13.43
C GLN A 225 -3.75 -15.70 -13.77
N ARG A 226 -2.94 -14.78 -13.21
CA ARG A 226 -1.55 -14.60 -13.62
C ARG A 226 -0.56 -15.46 -12.85
N TRP A 227 -0.77 -15.63 -11.54
CA TRP A 227 0.15 -16.35 -10.66
C TRP A 227 -0.55 -17.39 -9.79
N PRO A 228 -1.33 -18.33 -10.38
CA PRO A 228 -2.03 -19.35 -9.61
C PRO A 228 -1.11 -20.19 -8.72
N HIS A 229 0.14 -20.38 -9.14
CA HIS A 229 1.15 -21.16 -8.41
C HIS A 229 1.80 -20.40 -7.24
N MET A 230 1.62 -19.07 -7.14
CA MET A 230 2.22 -18.24 -6.09
C MET A 230 1.21 -17.77 -5.04
N LEU A 231 -0.08 -18.09 -5.20
CA LEU A 231 -1.14 -17.53 -4.36
C LEU A 231 -0.95 -17.83 -2.87
N GLU A 232 -0.49 -19.03 -2.52
CA GLU A 232 -0.27 -19.39 -1.12
C GLU A 232 0.90 -18.60 -0.52
N GLN A 233 1.98 -18.41 -1.27
CA GLN A 233 3.11 -17.57 -0.86
C GLN A 233 2.65 -16.11 -0.71
N ALA A 234 1.87 -15.60 -1.67
CA ALA A 234 1.32 -14.24 -1.61
C ALA A 234 0.39 -14.04 -0.40
N CYS A 235 -0.43 -15.03 -0.05
CA CYS A 235 -1.26 -15.00 1.16
C CYS A 235 -0.46 -15.04 2.45
N ARG A 236 0.73 -15.66 2.43
CA ARG A 236 1.66 -15.64 3.55
C ARG A 236 2.45 -14.34 3.61
N ALA A 237 2.65 -13.64 2.50
CA ALA A 237 3.42 -12.41 2.39
C ALA A 237 2.73 -11.17 3.01
N VAL A 238 2.17 -11.35 4.21
CA VAL A 238 1.47 -10.36 5.03
C VAL A 238 2.09 -10.36 6.42
N ARG A 239 2.11 -9.21 7.09
CA ARG A 239 2.80 -9.11 8.39
C ARG A 239 2.20 -10.05 9.42
N THR A 240 3.04 -10.58 10.31
CA THR A 240 2.61 -11.49 11.39
C THR A 240 1.55 -10.84 12.29
N SER A 241 1.65 -9.54 12.54
CA SER A 241 0.65 -8.73 13.27
C SER A 241 -0.66 -8.48 12.52
N GLN A 242 -0.78 -8.88 11.25
CA GLN A 242 -1.95 -8.65 10.40
C GLN A 242 -2.51 -9.93 9.77
N PRO A 243 -2.79 -10.97 10.56
CA PRO A 243 -3.20 -12.29 10.03
C PRO A 243 -4.54 -12.23 9.26
N HIS A 244 -5.38 -11.25 9.58
CA HIS A 244 -6.66 -11.03 8.89
C HIS A 244 -6.50 -10.76 7.39
N ILE A 245 -5.38 -10.15 6.95
CA ILE A 245 -5.13 -9.90 5.52
C ILE A 245 -4.94 -11.21 4.77
N GLY A 246 -4.19 -12.17 5.34
CA GLY A 246 -4.01 -13.49 4.75
C GLY A 246 -5.31 -14.30 4.71
N VAL A 247 -6.14 -14.21 5.75
CA VAL A 247 -7.49 -14.82 5.77
C VAL A 247 -8.38 -14.22 4.67
N GLN A 248 -8.42 -12.90 4.58
CA GLN A 248 -9.16 -12.17 3.54
C GLN A 248 -8.75 -12.61 2.14
N GLN A 249 -7.45 -12.63 1.85
CA GLN A 249 -6.95 -13.00 0.52
C GLN A 249 -7.33 -14.43 0.15
N ARG A 250 -7.16 -15.40 1.07
CA ARG A 250 -7.57 -16.79 0.83
C ARG A 250 -9.05 -16.92 0.55
N LEU A 251 -9.91 -16.30 1.36
CA LEU A 251 -11.36 -16.32 1.14
C LEU A 251 -11.76 -15.72 -0.22
N LEU A 252 -11.12 -14.62 -0.62
CA LEU A 252 -11.35 -14.03 -1.94
C LEU A 252 -10.87 -14.93 -3.09
N ILE A 253 -9.74 -15.63 -2.90
CA ILE A 253 -9.21 -16.60 -3.87
C ILE A 253 -10.19 -17.75 -4.05
N ASP A 254 -10.78 -18.26 -2.97
CA ASP A 254 -11.78 -19.34 -3.07
C ASP A 254 -13.03 -18.90 -3.83
N VAL A 255 -13.56 -17.72 -3.51
CA VAL A 255 -14.72 -17.18 -4.23
C VAL A 255 -14.39 -17.01 -5.72
N GLU A 256 -13.22 -16.47 -6.05
CA GLU A 256 -12.80 -16.31 -7.45
C GLU A 256 -12.56 -17.66 -8.14
N ASN A 257 -11.98 -18.63 -7.43
CA ASN A 257 -11.75 -19.98 -7.93
C ASN A 257 -13.07 -20.69 -8.27
N GLU A 258 -14.06 -20.61 -7.39
CA GLU A 258 -15.39 -21.20 -7.59
C GLU A 258 -16.16 -20.48 -8.71
N ARG A 259 -16.23 -19.15 -8.67
CA ARG A 259 -16.94 -18.35 -9.68
C ARG A 259 -16.31 -18.47 -11.07
N GLY A 260 -14.97 -18.46 -11.13
CA GLY A 260 -14.19 -18.55 -12.36
C GLY A 260 -13.96 -19.98 -12.85
N ARG A 261 -14.27 -21.00 -12.03
CA ARG A 261 -13.95 -22.43 -12.28
C ARG A 261 -12.48 -22.61 -12.64
N LEU A 262 -11.60 -21.95 -11.89
CA LEU A 262 -10.17 -21.87 -12.20
C LEU A 262 -9.42 -23.18 -11.91
N GLY A 263 -10.03 -24.09 -11.15
CA GLY A 263 -9.42 -25.38 -10.80
C GLY A 263 -8.26 -25.24 -9.82
N LEU A 264 -8.21 -24.13 -9.07
CA LEU A 264 -7.28 -23.96 -7.95
C LEU A 264 -7.71 -24.87 -6.80
N GLY A 265 -6.78 -25.22 -5.91
CA GLY A 265 -7.12 -25.93 -4.68
C GLY A 265 -8.05 -25.09 -3.78
N ALA A 266 -8.76 -25.74 -2.86
CA ALA A 266 -9.60 -25.05 -1.89
C ALA A 266 -8.74 -24.55 -0.71
N TYR A 267 -8.73 -23.24 -0.48
CA TYR A 267 -8.05 -22.55 0.62
C TYR A 267 -8.97 -22.32 1.83
N ALA A 268 -10.28 -22.19 1.63
CA ALA A 268 -11.24 -21.75 2.64
C ALA A 268 -11.38 -22.74 3.80
N ASN A 269 -11.13 -24.01 3.56
CA ASN A 269 -11.17 -25.06 4.58
C ASN A 269 -9.95 -25.02 5.50
N GLN A 270 -8.95 -24.20 5.18
CA GLN A 270 -7.69 -24.08 5.90
C GLN A 270 -7.57 -22.77 6.69
N VAL A 271 -8.56 -21.87 6.62
CA VAL A 271 -8.51 -20.58 7.33
C VAL A 271 -9.18 -20.66 8.69
N GLN A 272 -8.50 -20.11 9.69
CA GLN A 272 -9.07 -19.85 11.01
C GLN A 272 -9.86 -18.52 10.96
N PRO A 273 -11.04 -18.45 11.61
CA PRO A 273 -11.78 -17.19 11.72
C PRO A 273 -10.95 -16.09 12.39
N THR A 274 -11.09 -14.85 11.93
CA THR A 274 -10.33 -13.70 12.45
C THR A 274 -10.74 -13.29 13.87
N GLY A 275 -11.97 -13.60 14.28
CA GLY A 275 -12.57 -13.08 15.52
C GLY A 275 -12.94 -11.59 15.50
N ILE A 276 -12.78 -10.92 14.36
CA ILE A 276 -13.11 -9.49 14.22
C ILE A 276 -14.63 -9.36 14.09
N ALA A 277 -15.27 -8.54 14.93
CA ALA A 277 -16.70 -8.30 14.85
C ALA A 277 -17.05 -7.20 13.84
N TRP A 278 -18.25 -7.29 13.26
CA TRP A 278 -18.83 -6.24 12.41
C TRP A 278 -18.79 -4.89 13.13
N GLY A 279 -18.46 -3.83 12.39
CA GLY A 279 -18.30 -2.50 12.97
C GLY A 279 -16.86 -2.14 13.34
N THR A 280 -15.97 -3.13 13.46
CA THR A 280 -14.58 -2.89 13.89
C THR A 280 -13.76 -2.23 12.79
N ASP A 281 -13.75 -2.77 11.55
CA ASP A 281 -12.95 -2.25 10.42
C ASP A 281 -13.82 -2.13 9.17
N GLU A 282 -13.96 -0.90 8.64
CA GLU A 282 -14.88 -0.58 7.54
C GLU A 282 -14.50 -1.29 6.24
N ARG A 283 -13.20 -1.57 6.06
CA ARG A 283 -12.69 -2.27 4.89
C ARG A 283 -13.04 -3.76 4.96
N LEU A 284 -12.99 -4.35 6.15
CA LEU A 284 -13.36 -5.75 6.36
C LEU A 284 -14.87 -5.94 6.25
N ASP A 285 -15.66 -5.03 6.84
CA ASP A 285 -17.12 -5.02 6.71
C ASP A 285 -17.54 -4.97 5.23
N PHE A 286 -16.90 -4.09 4.45
CA PHE A 286 -17.08 -3.98 3.01
C PHE A 286 -16.84 -5.32 2.30
N LEU A 287 -15.68 -5.94 2.51
CA LEU A 287 -15.35 -7.22 1.87
C LEU A 287 -16.19 -8.40 2.36
N ALA A 288 -16.62 -8.38 3.63
CA ALA A 288 -17.51 -9.38 4.19
C ALA A 288 -18.85 -9.42 3.45
N LEU A 289 -19.36 -8.29 2.96
CA LEU A 289 -20.59 -8.27 2.15
C LEU A 289 -20.39 -8.97 0.81
N TYR A 290 -19.23 -8.79 0.15
CA TYR A 290 -18.92 -9.52 -1.08
C TYR A 290 -18.84 -11.03 -0.82
N LEU A 291 -18.15 -11.44 0.25
CA LEU A 291 -18.09 -12.84 0.68
C LEU A 291 -19.48 -13.38 1.03
N LEU A 292 -20.34 -12.58 1.66
CA LEU A 292 -21.72 -12.97 2.00
C LEU A 292 -22.52 -13.26 0.73
N LYS A 293 -22.40 -12.41 -0.29
CA LYS A 293 -23.12 -12.57 -1.56
C LYS A 293 -22.69 -13.82 -2.34
N TYR A 294 -21.39 -14.08 -2.42
CA TYR A 294 -20.85 -15.08 -3.34
C TYR A 294 -20.33 -16.36 -2.67
N GLY A 295 -19.85 -16.28 -1.42
CA GLY A 295 -19.41 -17.43 -0.61
C GLY A 295 -20.40 -17.84 0.49
N GLY A 296 -21.44 -17.04 0.73
CA GLY A 296 -22.44 -17.25 1.77
C GLY A 296 -21.96 -16.86 3.18
N ARG A 297 -22.91 -16.83 4.11
CA ARG A 297 -22.69 -16.33 5.48
C ARG A 297 -21.59 -17.06 6.23
N ALA A 298 -21.53 -18.39 6.11
CA ALA A 298 -20.51 -19.19 6.78
C ALA A 298 -19.07 -18.84 6.35
N GLN A 299 -18.85 -18.43 5.10
CA GLN A 299 -17.54 -17.94 4.65
C GLN A 299 -17.29 -16.51 5.10
N ALA A 300 -18.29 -15.63 4.95
CA ALA A 300 -18.19 -14.24 5.38
C ALA A 300 -17.86 -14.11 6.88
N GLU A 301 -18.46 -14.95 7.71
CA GLU A 301 -18.24 -14.98 9.17
C GLU A 301 -16.86 -15.52 9.59
N LYS A 302 -16.09 -16.11 8.68
CA LYS A 302 -14.66 -16.36 8.90
C LYS A 302 -13.85 -15.07 8.86
N LEU A 303 -14.28 -14.07 8.09
CA LEU A 303 -13.59 -12.77 8.00
C LEU A 303 -14.12 -11.77 9.03
N VAL A 304 -15.44 -11.65 9.18
CA VAL A 304 -16.09 -10.71 10.10
C VAL A 304 -17.27 -11.40 10.80
N GLN A 305 -17.23 -11.49 12.12
CA GLN A 305 -18.28 -12.09 12.95
C GLN A 305 -19.44 -11.11 13.17
N HIS A 306 -20.61 -11.65 13.50
CA HIS A 306 -21.81 -10.86 13.84
C HIS A 306 -22.27 -9.91 12.73
N ILE A 307 -22.12 -10.30 11.47
CA ILE A 307 -22.65 -9.54 10.33
C ILE A 307 -24.18 -9.40 10.51
N PRO A 308 -24.74 -8.17 10.46
CA PRO A 308 -26.17 -7.93 10.63
C PRO A 308 -27.03 -8.81 9.72
N LEU A 309 -28.21 -9.22 10.17
CA LEU A 309 -29.13 -10.03 9.36
C LEU A 309 -29.69 -9.22 8.18
N GLU A 310 -29.79 -7.91 8.36
CA GLU A 310 -30.21 -6.97 7.32
C GLU A 310 -29.23 -6.93 6.14
N ALA A 311 -27.98 -7.39 6.33
CA ALA A 311 -27.01 -7.54 5.25
C ALA A 311 -27.48 -8.52 4.18
N ASP A 312 -28.24 -9.57 4.56
CA ASP A 312 -28.75 -10.56 3.61
C ASP A 312 -29.72 -9.93 2.60
N ALA A 313 -30.54 -8.98 3.03
CA ALA A 313 -31.43 -8.23 2.15
C ALA A 313 -30.64 -7.30 1.22
N LEU A 314 -29.60 -6.64 1.73
CA LEU A 314 -28.75 -5.76 0.92
C LEU A 314 -28.05 -6.52 -0.21
N VAL A 315 -27.41 -7.65 0.09
CA VAL A 315 -26.67 -8.44 -0.91
C VAL A 315 -27.59 -9.08 -1.96
N GLN A 316 -28.88 -9.25 -1.65
CA GLN A 316 -29.89 -9.70 -2.62
C GLN A 316 -30.35 -8.58 -3.56
N GLN A 317 -30.47 -7.35 -3.05
CA GLN A 317 -30.97 -6.21 -3.82
C GLN A 317 -29.92 -5.58 -4.74
N CYS A 318 -28.65 -5.54 -4.31
CA CYS A 318 -27.55 -4.94 -5.08
C CYS A 318 -26.78 -6.01 -5.87
N ASP A 319 -26.30 -5.70 -7.09
CA ASP A 319 -25.59 -6.66 -7.94
C ASP A 319 -24.13 -6.93 -7.53
N PHE A 320 -23.51 -6.00 -6.80
CA PHE A 320 -22.12 -6.03 -6.33
C PHE A 320 -21.07 -6.21 -7.44
N GLN A 321 -21.41 -5.87 -8.69
CA GLN A 321 -20.48 -6.00 -9.81
C GLN A 321 -19.30 -5.01 -9.69
N PHE A 322 -19.49 -3.91 -8.96
CA PHE A 322 -18.44 -2.93 -8.69
C PHE A 322 -17.21 -3.52 -7.98
N TYR A 323 -17.33 -4.63 -7.23
CA TYR A 323 -16.17 -5.27 -6.61
C TYR A 323 -15.17 -5.80 -7.67
N ASP A 324 -15.69 -6.32 -8.77
CA ASP A 324 -14.93 -6.97 -9.84
C ASP A 324 -14.47 -5.99 -10.93
N ARG A 325 -14.84 -4.70 -10.81
CA ARG A 325 -14.69 -3.66 -11.84
C ARG A 325 -13.70 -2.58 -11.43
N TYR A 326 -13.18 -1.88 -12.43
CA TYR A 326 -12.22 -0.81 -12.25
C TYR A 326 -12.89 0.55 -12.14
N TYR A 327 -12.57 1.33 -11.11
CA TYR A 327 -13.06 2.70 -10.97
C TYR A 327 -12.34 3.65 -11.94
N PRO A 328 -13.04 4.21 -12.94
CA PRO A 328 -12.39 4.99 -14.01
C PRO A 328 -11.85 6.33 -13.53
N GLY A 329 -12.28 6.84 -12.36
CA GLY A 329 -11.84 8.12 -11.84
C GLY A 329 -10.32 8.22 -11.64
N VAL A 330 -9.66 7.08 -11.39
CA VAL A 330 -8.19 7.01 -11.23
C VAL A 330 -7.46 7.33 -12.54
N MET A 331 -8.04 6.99 -13.69
CA MET A 331 -7.40 7.17 -15.00
C MET A 331 -7.13 8.64 -15.34
N HIS A 332 -7.93 9.55 -14.78
CA HIS A 332 -7.77 10.99 -15.01
C HIS A 332 -6.43 11.54 -14.54
N TYR A 333 -5.79 10.86 -13.58
CA TYR A 333 -4.54 11.28 -12.97
C TYR A 333 -3.30 10.65 -13.62
N MET A 334 -3.48 9.83 -14.66
CA MET A 334 -2.38 9.18 -15.37
C MET A 334 -2.10 9.88 -16.70
N ASP A 335 -0.81 9.90 -17.06
CA ASP A 335 -0.37 10.25 -18.41
C ASP A 335 -1.00 9.31 -19.44
N LYS A 336 -1.21 9.83 -20.66
CA LYS A 336 -1.94 9.11 -21.72
C LYS A 336 -1.35 7.71 -22.01
N SER A 337 -0.03 7.60 -22.13
CA SER A 337 0.66 6.34 -22.42
C SER A 337 0.47 5.31 -21.31
N ILE A 338 0.56 5.74 -20.04
CA ILE A 338 0.35 4.88 -18.88
C ILE A 338 -1.12 4.44 -18.83
N ARG A 339 -2.05 5.37 -19.03
CA ARG A 339 -3.50 5.09 -19.05
C ARG A 339 -3.87 4.04 -20.08
N GLU A 340 -3.38 4.19 -21.33
CA GLU A 340 -3.64 3.23 -22.40
C GLU A 340 -3.07 1.85 -22.06
N ALA A 341 -1.86 1.79 -21.50
CA ALA A 341 -1.25 0.53 -21.12
C ALA A 341 -1.98 -0.15 -19.95
N VAL A 342 -2.40 0.60 -18.92
CA VAL A 342 -3.21 0.08 -17.82
C VAL A 342 -4.55 -0.44 -18.34
N GLN A 343 -5.21 0.31 -19.23
CA GLN A 343 -6.47 -0.14 -19.84
C GLN A 343 -6.30 -1.47 -20.59
N GLN A 344 -5.23 -1.62 -21.38
CA GLN A 344 -4.94 -2.88 -22.06
C GLN A 344 -4.71 -4.04 -21.09
N GLN A 345 -4.04 -3.81 -19.95
CA GLN A 345 -3.89 -4.85 -18.93
C GLN A 345 -5.23 -5.20 -18.28
N LEU A 346 -6.08 -4.21 -17.96
CA LEU A 346 -7.42 -4.46 -17.41
C LEU A 346 -8.27 -5.32 -18.36
N GLU A 347 -8.27 -4.98 -19.65
CA GLU A 347 -8.96 -5.75 -20.69
C GLU A 347 -8.43 -7.18 -20.79
N LYS A 348 -7.11 -7.36 -20.73
CA LYS A 348 -6.45 -8.69 -20.72
C LYS A 348 -6.90 -9.56 -19.55
N TYR A 349 -7.15 -9.00 -18.37
CA TYR A 349 -7.64 -9.73 -17.19
C TYR A 349 -9.17 -9.79 -17.10
N GLY A 350 -9.88 -9.31 -18.13
CA GLY A 350 -11.34 -9.28 -18.15
C GLY A 350 -11.92 -8.39 -17.05
N ILE A 351 -11.24 -7.30 -16.72
CA ILE A 351 -11.72 -6.27 -15.79
C ILE A 351 -12.28 -5.12 -16.62
N VAL A 352 -13.57 -4.87 -16.44
CA VAL A 352 -14.28 -3.78 -17.12
C VAL A 352 -14.39 -2.57 -16.20
N MET A 353 -14.57 -1.39 -16.79
CA MET A 353 -14.78 -0.15 -16.04
C MET A 353 -16.12 -0.18 -15.31
N MET A 354 -16.17 0.47 -14.14
CA MET A 354 -17.41 0.74 -13.44
C MET A 354 -18.32 1.65 -14.27
N SER A 355 -19.57 1.25 -14.38
CA SER A 355 -20.67 2.07 -14.86
C SER A 355 -21.18 3.02 -13.78
N GLU A 356 -22.09 3.92 -14.13
CA GLU A 356 -22.79 4.76 -13.15
C GLU A 356 -23.60 3.94 -12.15
N SER A 357 -24.23 2.84 -12.59
CA SER A 357 -24.97 1.93 -11.69
C SER A 357 -24.04 1.25 -10.68
N ASP A 358 -22.83 0.85 -11.12
CA ASP A 358 -21.83 0.27 -10.22
C ASP A 358 -21.44 1.27 -9.12
N TRP A 359 -21.25 2.53 -9.52
CA TRP A 359 -20.93 3.61 -8.61
C TRP A 359 -22.04 3.90 -7.61
N GLN A 360 -23.29 3.92 -8.06
CA GLN A 360 -24.45 4.06 -7.18
C GLN A 360 -24.54 2.91 -6.17
N ASN A 361 -24.30 1.66 -6.61
CA ASN A 361 -24.26 0.49 -5.73
C ASN A 361 -23.10 0.58 -4.71
N PHE A 362 -21.91 1.00 -5.14
CA PHE A 362 -20.76 1.23 -4.25
C PHE A 362 -21.11 2.25 -3.15
N MET A 363 -21.71 3.39 -3.55
CA MET A 363 -22.09 4.45 -2.61
C MET A 363 -23.22 4.02 -1.66
N ALA A 364 -24.19 3.23 -2.13
CA ALA A 364 -25.24 2.66 -1.30
C ALA A 364 -24.66 1.71 -0.24
N VAL A 365 -23.75 0.80 -0.64
CA VAL A 365 -23.06 -0.11 0.27
C VAL A 365 -22.25 0.66 1.32
N ARG A 366 -21.46 1.64 0.88
CA ARG A 366 -20.69 2.50 1.80
C ARG A 366 -21.58 3.21 2.82
N THR A 367 -22.68 3.80 2.36
CA THR A 367 -23.64 4.51 3.24
C THR A 367 -24.27 3.54 4.24
N TRP A 368 -24.66 2.34 3.78
CA TRP A 368 -25.26 1.33 4.64
C TRP A 368 -24.28 0.83 5.71
N ILE A 369 -23.02 0.59 5.36
CA ILE A 369 -21.97 0.24 6.33
C ILE A 369 -21.87 1.34 7.39
N GLN A 370 -21.76 2.61 6.99
CA GLN A 370 -21.64 3.73 7.92
C GLN A 370 -22.83 3.84 8.90
N GLN A 371 -24.03 3.43 8.50
CA GLN A 371 -25.23 3.44 9.34
C GLN A 371 -25.34 2.25 10.29
N THR A 372 -24.63 1.14 10.01
CA THR A 372 -24.75 -0.13 10.75
C THR A 372 -23.53 -0.45 11.61
N ARG A 373 -22.43 0.30 11.45
CA ARG A 373 -21.31 0.30 12.39
C ARG A 373 -21.79 0.89 13.73
N ARG A 374 -21.53 0.19 14.83
CA ARG A 374 -21.87 0.62 16.20
C ARG A 374 -20.65 1.16 16.93
#